data_AF-A0A494URK6-F1
#
_entry.id   AF-A0A494URK6-F1
#
_cell.length_a   1.000
_cell.length_b   1.000
_cell.length_c   1.000
_cell.angle_alpha   90.00
_cell.angle_beta   90.00
_cell.angle_gamma   90.00
#
_symmetry.space_group_name_H-M   'P 1'
#
loop_
_entity.id
_entity.type
_entity.pdbx_description
1 polymer ?
#
loop_
_entity_poly.entity_id
_entity_poly.type
_entity_poly.pdbx_seq_one_letter_code
_entity_poly.pdbx_strand_id
1 'polypeptide(L)'
;MTGKTEQTAATAEALGYEQARDELIEVVRRLEAGGTTLEESLALWERGEELAGVCRRWLEGARARLDAALAREAGAEAAEEG
;
A
#
# COMPACT_ATOMS: atom_id res chain seq x y z
N MET A 1 25.37 -1.80 9.00
CA MET A 1 25.24 -2.73 7.85
C MET A 1 23.81 -2.61 7.33
N THR A 2 23.54 -1.45 6.75
CA THR A 2 22.27 -1.02 6.16
C THR A 2 22.25 -1.61 4.75
N GLY A 3 21.42 -2.61 4.53
CA GLY A 3 21.27 -3.21 3.21
C GLY A 3 19.96 -3.96 3.15
N LYS A 4 19.21 -3.72 2.07
CA LYS A 4 18.02 -4.47 1.64
C LYS A 4 16.65 -3.91 2.06
N THR A 5 16.42 -2.61 1.89
CA THR A 5 15.04 -2.09 1.75
C THR A 5 14.80 -1.39 0.42
N GLU A 6 15.85 -1.18 -0.37
CA GLU A 6 15.76 -0.62 -1.72
C GLU A 6 16.04 -1.71 -2.75
N GLN A 7 15.29 -1.66 -3.85
CA GLN A 7 15.44 -2.44 -5.08
C GLN A 7 14.98 -3.93 -4.99
N THR A 8 14.00 -4.41 -5.77
CA THR A 8 13.61 -4.04 -7.14
C THR A 8 12.27 -4.69 -7.51
N ALA A 9 11.56 -4.06 -8.45
CA ALA A 9 10.52 -4.58 -9.37
C ALA A 9 9.05 -4.22 -8.97
N ALA A 10 8.34 -3.32 -9.65
CA ALA A 10 8.63 -2.70 -10.93
C ALA A 10 7.78 -1.44 -11.18
N THR A 11 8.48 -0.39 -11.64
CA THR A 11 8.06 0.66 -12.59
C THR A 11 6.94 1.66 -12.25
N ALA A 12 7.29 2.92 -12.56
CA ALA A 12 6.61 4.20 -12.36
C ALA A 12 6.81 4.80 -10.96
N GLU A 13 6.93 6.12 -10.91
CA GLU A 13 7.10 7.03 -9.77
C GLU A 13 5.89 6.97 -8.80
N ALA A 14 5.47 5.77 -8.43
CA ALA A 14 4.35 5.53 -7.54
C ALA A 14 4.79 5.79 -6.10
N LEU A 15 4.03 6.62 -5.39
CA LEU A 15 4.16 6.85 -3.95
C LEU A 15 4.36 5.52 -3.21
N GLY A 16 5.39 5.47 -2.35
CA GLY A 16 5.58 4.36 -1.42
C GLY A 16 4.40 4.27 -0.44
N TYR A 17 4.14 3.06 0.09
CA TYR A 17 3.00 2.81 0.98
C TYR A 17 2.93 3.79 2.16
N GLU A 18 4.05 3.97 2.89
CA GLU A 18 4.11 4.85 4.06
C GLU A 18 3.80 6.30 3.68
N GLN A 19 4.31 6.76 2.55
CA GLN A 19 4.06 8.12 2.09
C GLN A 19 2.63 8.33 1.63
N ALA A 20 2.04 7.36 0.92
CA ALA A 20 0.64 7.40 0.54
C ALA A 20 -0.29 7.35 1.78
N ARG A 21 0.07 6.59 2.81
CA ARG A 21 -0.66 6.53 4.08
C ARG A 21 -0.59 7.87 4.80
N ASP A 22 0.60 8.46 4.91
CA ASP A 22 0.78 9.72 5.63
C ASP A 22 0.03 10.87 4.93
N GLU A 23 0.07 10.92 3.60
CA GLU A 23 -0.73 11.88 2.83
C GLU A 23 -2.25 11.66 3.03
N LEU A 24 -2.69 10.39 3.06
CA LEU A 24 -4.11 10.05 3.30
C LEU A 24 -4.56 10.51 4.69
N ILE A 25 -3.71 10.37 5.71
CA ILE A 25 -3.99 10.86 7.06
C ILE A 25 -4.19 12.38 7.05
N GLU A 26 -3.34 13.13 6.34
CA GLU A 26 -3.49 14.58 6.22
C GLU A 26 -4.76 14.99 5.47
N VAL A 27 -5.14 14.26 4.42
CA VAL A 27 -6.41 14.48 3.71
C VAL A 27 -7.60 14.28 4.65
N VAL A 28 -7.63 13.16 5.40
CA VAL A 28 -8.70 12.88 6.36
C VAL A 28 -8.76 13.95 7.45
N ARG A 29 -7.62 14.36 8.01
CA ARG A 29 -7.55 15.45 9.00
C ARG A 29 -8.15 16.74 8.48
N ARG A 30 -7.88 17.11 7.23
CA ARG A 30 -8.45 18.33 6.62
C ARG A 30 -9.96 18.22 6.41
N LEU A 31 -10.44 17.06 5.99
CA LEU A 31 -11.88 16.79 5.84
C LEU A 31 -12.61 16.86 7.20
N GLU A 32 -12.02 16.28 8.25
CA GLU A 32 -12.57 16.27 9.60
C GLU A 32 -12.54 17.65 10.28
N ALA A 33 -11.52 18.46 10.02
CA ALA A 33 -11.44 19.83 10.52
C ALA A 33 -12.57 20.72 9.98
N GLY A 34 -13.06 20.42 8.78
CA GLY A 34 -14.06 21.22 8.09
C GLY A 34 -13.53 22.62 7.74
N GLY A 35 -14.45 23.56 7.46
CA GLY A 35 -14.09 24.94 7.10
C GLY A 35 -13.59 25.11 5.66
N THR A 36 -13.65 24.06 4.84
CA THR A 36 -13.39 24.08 3.40
C THR A 36 -14.67 24.29 2.60
N THR A 37 -14.54 24.79 1.37
CA THR A 37 -15.67 24.85 0.44
C THR A 37 -16.09 23.44 0.00
N LEU A 38 -17.26 23.33 -0.63
CA LEU A 38 -17.71 22.06 -1.21
C LEU A 38 -16.72 21.53 -2.25
N GLU A 39 -16.22 22.40 -3.13
CA GLU A 39 -15.28 22.05 -4.20
C GLU A 39 -13.94 21.55 -3.62
N GLU A 40 -13.44 22.22 -2.57
CA GLU A 40 -12.24 21.78 -1.86
C GLU A 40 -12.46 20.44 -1.15
N SER A 41 -13.65 20.23 -0.57
CA SER A 41 -14.00 18.98 0.11
C SER A 41 -14.10 17.81 -0.87
N LEU A 42 -14.62 18.05 -2.07
CA LEU A 42 -14.67 17.06 -3.15
C LEU A 42 -13.25 16.72 -3.65
N ALA A 43 -12.41 17.73 -3.88
CA ALA A 43 -11.02 17.51 -4.30
C ALA A 43 -10.22 16.72 -3.26
N LEU A 44 -10.41 17.01 -1.96
CA LEU A 44 -9.81 16.24 -0.87
C LEU A 44 -10.30 14.79 -0.86
N TRP A 45 -11.61 14.57 -1.04
CA TRP A 45 -12.18 13.23 -1.10
C TRP A 45 -11.63 12.41 -2.27
N GLU A 46 -11.59 12.97 -3.47
CA GLU A 46 -11.04 12.31 -4.67
C GLU A 46 -9.57 11.93 -4.45
N ARG A 47 -8.78 12.85 -3.88
CA ARG A 47 -7.39 12.56 -3.53
C ARG A 47 -7.28 11.44 -2.49
N GLY A 48 -8.16 11.43 -1.49
CA GLY A 48 -8.24 10.37 -0.50
C GLY A 48 -8.51 8.99 -1.13
N GLU A 49 -9.43 8.92 -2.08
CA GLU A 49 -9.76 7.68 -2.80
C GLU A 49 -8.57 7.16 -3.64
N GLU A 50 -7.84 8.05 -4.31
CA GLU A 50 -6.62 7.69 -5.03
C GLU A 50 -5.56 7.09 -4.10
N LEU A 51 -5.28 7.76 -2.98
CA LEU A 51 -4.30 7.33 -1.99
C LEU A 51 -4.70 6.00 -1.34
N ALA A 52 -5.97 5.84 -0.99
CA ALA A 52 -6.50 4.58 -0.49
C ALA A 52 -6.33 3.45 -1.52
N GLY A 53 -6.53 3.75 -2.81
CA GLY A 53 -6.26 2.84 -3.92
C GLY A 53 -4.79 2.42 -4.00
N VAL A 54 -3.85 3.35 -3.84
CA VAL A 54 -2.40 3.07 -3.77
C VAL A 54 -2.09 2.15 -2.60
N CYS A 55 -2.57 2.48 -1.40
CA CYS A 55 -2.36 1.68 -0.19
C CYS A 55 -2.87 0.24 -0.36
N ARG A 56 -4.08 0.06 -0.92
CA ARG A 56 -4.65 -1.27 -1.17
C ARG A 56 -3.77 -2.09 -2.12
N ARG A 57 -3.26 -1.51 -3.20
CA ARG A 57 -2.38 -2.22 -4.15
C ARG A 57 -1.10 -2.71 -3.48
N TRP A 58 -0.50 -1.89 -2.62
CA TRP A 58 0.69 -2.28 -1.86
C TRP A 58 0.42 -3.45 -0.91
N LEU A 59 -0.68 -3.38 -0.15
CA LEU A 59 -1.06 -4.42 0.81
C LEU A 59 -1.41 -5.74 0.12
N GLU A 60 -2.16 -5.69 -0.98
CA GLU A 60 -2.49 -6.88 -1.77
C GLU A 60 -1.23 -7.53 -2.36
N GLY A 61 -0.32 -6.73 -2.90
CA GLY A 61 0.96 -7.23 -3.40
C GLY A 61 1.81 -7.88 -2.30
N ALA A 62 1.79 -7.34 -1.08
CA ALA A 62 2.46 -7.94 0.07
C ALA A 62 1.82 -9.27 0.50
N ARG A 63 0.48 -9.33 0.55
CA ARG A 63 -0.27 -10.56 0.85
C ARG A 63 0.04 -11.66 -0.15
N ALA A 64 -0.03 -11.37 -1.45
CA ALA A 64 0.25 -12.36 -2.49
C ALA A 64 1.68 -12.94 -2.39
N ARG A 65 2.67 -12.11 -2.01
CA ARG A 65 4.05 -12.59 -1.79
C ARG A 65 4.17 -13.51 -0.59
N LEU A 66 3.45 -13.23 0.49
CA LEU A 66 3.40 -14.08 1.68
C LEU A 66 2.75 -15.43 1.35
N ASP A 67 1.59 -15.40 0.70
CA ASP A 67 0.85 -16.61 0.34
C ASP A 67 1.69 -17.51 -0.59
N ALA A 68 2.40 -16.92 -1.55
CA ALA A 68 3.32 -17.64 -2.42
C ALA A 68 4.53 -18.23 -1.67
N ALA A 69 4.99 -17.60 -0.58
CA ALA A 69 6.07 -18.15 0.24
C ALA A 69 5.60 -19.35 1.05
N LEU A 70 4.42 -19.24 1.70
CA LEU A 70 3.82 -20.32 2.47
C LEU A 70 3.50 -21.54 1.59
N ALA A 71 2.98 -21.32 0.38
CA ALA A 71 2.70 -22.41 -0.56
C ALA A 71 3.98 -23.17 -1.00
N ARG A 72 5.10 -22.47 -1.15
CA ARG A 72 6.40 -23.11 -1.46
C ARG A 72 6.92 -23.96 -0.31
N GLU A 73 6.75 -23.49 0.93
CA GLU A 73 7.15 -24.22 2.14
C GLU A 73 6.33 -25.50 2.30
N ALA A 74 5.00 -25.40 2.21
CA ALA A 74 4.10 -26.56 2.29
C ALA A 74 4.36 -27.60 1.18
N GLY A 75 4.69 -27.14 -0.04
CA GLY A 75 5.06 -28.02 -1.13
C GLY A 75 6.42 -28.72 -0.95
N ALA A 76 7.36 -28.08 -0.23
CA ALA A 76 8.65 -28.66 0.09
C ALA A 76 8.52 -29.76 1.16
N GLU A 77 7.70 -29.53 2.20
CA GLU A 77 7.43 -30.52 3.25
C GLU A 77 6.76 -31.78 2.68
N ALA A 78 5.76 -31.61 1.80
CA ALA A 78 5.08 -32.73 1.15
C ALA A 78 5.98 -33.57 0.21
N ALA A 79 7.10 -33.00 -0.25
CA ALA A 79 8.06 -33.67 -1.12
C ALA A 79 9.15 -34.44 -0.35
N GLU A 80 9.37 -34.14 0.94
CA GLU A 80 10.32 -34.88 1.79
C GLU A 80 9.66 -36.06 2.53
N GLU A 81 8.34 -36.06 2.70
CA GLU A 81 7.60 -37.16 3.34
C GLU A 81 7.20 -38.30 2.38
N GLY A 82 7.45 -38.16 1.07
CA GLY A 82 7.14 -39.15 0.03
C GLY A 82 8.37 -39.86 -0.52
#